data_AF-A0A2N0PQV7-F1
#
_entry.id   AF-A0A2N0PQV7-F1
#
_cell.length_a   1.000
_cell.length_b   1.000
_cell.length_c   1.000
_cell.angle_alpha   90.00
_cell.angle_beta   90.00
_cell.angle_gamma   90.00
#
_symmetry.space_group_name_H-M   'P 1'
#
loop_
_entity.id
_entity.type
_entity.pdbx_description
1 polymer ?
#
loop_
_entity_poly.entity_id
_entity_poly.type
_entity_poly.pdbx_seq_one_letter_code
_entity_poly.pdbx_strand_id
1 'polypeptide(L)'
;RIATGEGFSNFTADMWRIFIMIFAIPITWDFLDEIDRKIFAYFVRACKILTSQKLRKNELNEAFVKLIEMNKLVEQKYGHKKISLNLHLCLHIYECLLDYRPISSFWCFSFEKMNGILGI
;
A
#
# COMPACT_ATOMS: atom_id res chain seq x y z
N ARG A 1 14.36 12.11 -3.14
CA ARG A 1 13.94 11.25 -4.27
C ARG A 1 14.02 9.81 -3.77
N ILE A 2 12.93 9.05 -3.81
CA ILE A 2 12.99 7.61 -3.46
C ILE A 2 13.82 6.94 -4.54
N ALA A 3 14.88 6.21 -4.16
CA ALA A 3 15.67 5.44 -5.11
C ALA A 3 14.76 4.36 -5.71
N THR A 4 14.31 4.59 -6.94
CA THR A 4 13.66 3.57 -7.76
C THR A 4 14.77 2.85 -8.50
N GLY A 5 14.78 1.52 -8.46
CA GLY A 5 15.77 0.73 -9.19
C GLY A 5 15.77 1.09 -10.68
N GLU A 6 16.86 0.77 -11.37
CA GLU A 6 17.00 1.04 -12.80
C GLU A 6 15.84 0.38 -13.58
N GLY A 7 15.13 1.16 -14.41
CA GLY A 7 13.96 0.70 -15.17
C GLY A 7 12.59 0.88 -14.49
N PHE A 8 12.54 1.23 -13.20
CA PHE A 8 11.27 1.41 -12.47
C PHE A 8 10.77 2.86 -12.42
N SER A 9 11.57 3.82 -12.87
CA SER A 9 11.22 5.25 -12.84
C SER A 9 10.03 5.62 -13.74
N ASN A 10 9.71 4.79 -14.74
CA ASN A 10 8.63 5.02 -15.70
C ASN A 10 7.34 4.24 -15.37
N PHE A 11 7.31 3.52 -14.24
CA PHE A 11 6.11 2.78 -13.85
C PHE A 11 4.99 3.74 -13.46
N THR A 12 3.84 3.60 -14.12
CA THR A 12 2.62 4.29 -13.71
C THR A 12 2.09 3.70 -12.40
N ALA A 13 1.19 4.43 -11.72
CA ALA A 13 0.55 3.94 -10.50
C ALA A 13 -0.16 2.59 -10.71
N ASP A 14 -0.81 2.39 -11.87
CA ASP A 14 -1.45 1.12 -12.21
C ASP A 14 -0.44 -0.01 -12.47
N MET A 15 0.72 0.29 -13.09
CA MET A 15 1.79 -0.69 -13.24
C MET A 15 2.34 -1.13 -11.87
N TRP A 16 2.57 -0.17 -10.96
CA TRP A 16 2.97 -0.46 -9.58
C TRP A 16 1.92 -1.29 -8.85
N ARG A 17 0.64 -0.98 -9.02
CA ARG A 17 -0.47 -1.73 -8.46
C ARG A 17 -0.44 -3.20 -8.92
N ILE A 18 -0.33 -3.43 -10.22
CA ILE A 18 -0.25 -4.78 -10.80
C ILE A 18 0.99 -5.52 -10.28
N PHE A 19 2.13 -4.85 -10.27
CA PHE A 19 3.39 -5.40 -9.77
C PHE A 19 3.26 -5.89 -8.33
N ILE A 20 2.80 -5.03 -7.41
CA ILE A 20 2.63 -5.37 -5.99
C ILE A 20 1.62 -6.51 -5.78
N MET A 21 0.54 -6.54 -6.56
CA MET A 21 -0.54 -7.53 -6.37
C MET A 21 -0.23 -8.92 -6.93
N ILE A 22 0.49 -8.99 -8.05
CA ILE A 22 0.66 -10.22 -8.81
C ILE A 22 2.09 -10.74 -8.67
N PHE A 23 3.07 -9.88 -8.89
CA PHE A 23 4.45 -10.29 -9.11
C PHE A 23 5.31 -10.18 -7.87
N ALA A 24 5.03 -9.22 -6.98
CA ALA A 24 5.98 -8.92 -5.92
C ALA A 24 6.15 -10.06 -4.92
N ILE A 25 5.06 -10.72 -4.47
CA ILE A 25 5.17 -11.87 -3.54
C ILE A 25 6.04 -13.00 -4.12
N PRO A 26 5.73 -13.59 -5.30
CA PRO A 26 6.53 -14.71 -5.80
C PRO A 26 7.97 -14.33 -6.12
N ILE A 27 8.22 -13.10 -6.60
CA ILE A 27 9.58 -12.64 -6.91
C ILE A 27 10.40 -12.47 -5.64
N THR A 28 9.81 -11.93 -4.56
CA THR A 28 10.57 -11.63 -3.33
C THR A 28 10.57 -12.78 -2.34
N TRP A 29 9.74 -13.81 -2.53
CA TRP A 29 9.52 -14.87 -1.53
C TRP A 29 10.85 -15.47 -1.05
N ASP A 30 11.69 -15.93 -1.95
CA ASP A 30 12.93 -16.62 -1.59
C ASP A 30 14.03 -15.69 -1.07
N PHE A 31 13.88 -14.37 -1.23
CA PHE A 31 14.84 -13.37 -0.76
C PHE A 31 14.51 -12.80 0.63
N LEU A 32 13.30 -13.05 1.13
CA LEU A 32 12.82 -12.53 2.41
C LEU A 32 12.88 -13.60 3.49
N ASP A 33 13.20 -13.21 4.72
CA ASP A 33 13.04 -14.09 5.87
C ASP A 33 11.57 -14.22 6.28
N GLU A 34 11.28 -15.12 7.22
CA GLU A 34 9.91 -15.47 7.60
C GLU A 34 9.09 -14.25 8.07
N ILE A 35 9.68 -13.37 8.88
CA ILE A 35 8.97 -12.20 9.41
C ILE A 35 8.71 -11.20 8.28
N ASP A 36 9.66 -11.01 7.37
CA ASP A 36 9.50 -10.12 6.23
C ASP A 36 8.47 -10.63 5.23
N ARG A 37 8.47 -11.94 4.96
CA ARG A 37 7.41 -12.58 4.15
C ARG A 37 6.05 -12.30 4.75
N LYS A 38 5.91 -12.38 6.08
CA LYS A 38 4.65 -12.13 6.78
C LYS A 38 4.23 -10.66 6.72
N ILE A 39 5.15 -9.73 6.98
CA ILE A 39 4.93 -8.28 6.83
C ILE A 39 4.45 -7.99 5.41
N PHE A 40 5.17 -8.49 4.41
CA PHE A 40 4.88 -8.21 3.01
C PHE A 40 3.56 -8.86 2.54
N ALA A 41 3.29 -10.09 2.97
CA ALA A 41 2.02 -10.75 2.67
C ALA A 41 0.81 -10.01 3.26
N TYR A 42 0.92 -9.48 4.49
CA TYR A 42 -0.12 -8.66 5.10
C TYR A 42 -0.35 -7.36 4.34
N PHE A 43 0.73 -6.69 3.94
CA PHE A 43 0.66 -5.49 3.11
C PHE A 43 -0.07 -5.75 1.78
N VAL A 44 0.38 -6.75 1.02
CA VAL A 44 -0.20 -7.07 -0.29
C VAL A 44 -1.67 -7.51 -0.16
N ARG A 45 -2.01 -8.27 0.89
CA ARG A 45 -3.40 -8.68 1.17
C ARG A 45 -4.28 -7.46 1.44
N ALA A 46 -3.83 -6.52 2.27
CA ALA A 46 -4.56 -5.28 2.51
C ALA A 46 -4.73 -4.47 1.21
N CYS A 47 -3.68 -4.29 0.42
CA CYS A 47 -3.75 -3.56 -0.85
C CYS A 47 -4.74 -4.19 -1.84
N LYS A 48 -4.79 -5.53 -1.95
CA LYS A 48 -5.76 -6.23 -2.81
C LYS A 48 -7.20 -5.91 -2.43
N ILE A 49 -7.51 -5.92 -1.13
CA ILE A 49 -8.84 -5.60 -0.63
C ILE A 49 -9.15 -4.12 -0.88
N LEU A 50 -8.26 -3.23 -0.46
CA LEU A 50 -8.44 -1.78 -0.50
C LEU A 50 -8.60 -1.21 -1.91
N THR A 51 -8.06 -1.88 -2.93
CA THR A 51 -8.18 -1.49 -4.33
C THR A 51 -9.27 -2.24 -5.10
N SER A 52 -10.04 -3.08 -4.41
CA SER A 52 -11.18 -3.78 -5.03
C SER A 52 -12.31 -2.80 -5.32
N GLN A 53 -12.95 -2.94 -6.49
CA GLN A 53 -14.03 -2.05 -6.93
C GLN A 53 -15.27 -2.09 -6.01
N LYS A 54 -15.49 -3.22 -5.34
CA LYS A 54 -16.56 -3.42 -4.37
C LYS A 54 -15.92 -3.82 -3.04
N LEU A 55 -16.14 -3.00 -2.02
CA LEU A 55 -15.63 -3.22 -0.67
C LEU A 55 -16.80 -3.54 0.25
N ARG A 56 -16.86 -4.77 0.78
CA ARG A 56 -17.77 -5.09 1.89
C ARG A 56 -17.11 -4.69 3.20
N LYS A 57 -17.93 -4.28 4.19
CA LYS A 57 -17.45 -3.84 5.50
C LYS A 57 -16.53 -4.89 6.18
N ASN A 58 -16.85 -6.18 6.03
CA ASN A 58 -16.04 -7.26 6.60
C ASN A 58 -14.65 -7.38 5.94
N GLU A 59 -14.58 -7.18 4.62
CA GLU A 59 -13.30 -7.19 3.89
C GLU A 59 -12.47 -5.97 4.27
N LEU A 60 -13.11 -4.80 4.38
CA LEU A 60 -12.45 -3.59 4.84
C LEU A 60 -11.87 -3.77 6.26
N ASN A 61 -12.61 -4.40 7.17
CA ASN A 61 -12.10 -4.75 8.50
C ASN A 61 -10.92 -5.72 8.44
N GLU A 62 -10.97 -6.72 7.55
CA GLU A 62 -9.83 -7.63 7.32
C GLU A 62 -8.58 -6.83 6.89
N ALA A 63 -8.70 -5.94 5.90
CA ALA A 63 -7.59 -5.12 5.43
C ALA A 63 -6.99 -4.27 6.55
N PHE A 64 -7.84 -3.66 7.38
CA PHE A 64 -7.41 -2.85 8.51
C PHE A 64 -6.66 -3.68 9.56
N VAL A 65 -7.18 -4.84 9.94
CA VAL A 65 -6.50 -5.77 10.85
C VAL A 65 -5.14 -6.18 10.29
N LYS A 66 -5.04 -6.48 8.98
CA LYS A 66 -3.75 -6.81 8.34
C LYS A 66 -2.75 -5.66 8.40
N LEU A 67 -3.18 -4.41 8.21
CA LEU A 67 -2.30 -3.24 8.33
C LEU A 67 -1.82 -2.99 9.76
N ILE A 68 -2.67 -3.21 10.76
CA ILE A 68 -2.27 -3.15 12.18
C ILE A 68 -1.20 -4.21 12.48
N GLU A 69 -1.48 -5.46 12.12
CA GLU A 69 -0.57 -6.58 12.40
C GLU A 69 0.76 -6.42 11.64
N MET A 70 0.73 -5.90 10.41
CA MET A 70 1.92 -5.54 9.66
C MET A 70 2.75 -4.47 10.40
N ASN A 71 2.12 -3.39 10.87
CA ASN A 71 2.81 -2.31 11.58
C ASN A 71 3.45 -2.81 12.88
N LYS A 72 2.76 -3.66 13.65
CA LYS A 72 3.33 -4.28 14.86
C LYS A 72 4.57 -5.12 14.53
N LEU A 73 4.52 -5.92 13.47
CA LEU A 73 5.67 -6.74 13.05
C LEU A 73 6.84 -5.88 12.59
N VAL A 74 6.57 -4.79 11.86
CA VAL A 74 7.61 -3.83 11.44
C VAL A 74 8.25 -3.18 12.66
N GLU A 75 7.46 -2.72 13.63
CA GLU A 75 7.95 -2.12 14.86
C GLU A 75 8.81 -3.09 15.67
N GLN A 76 8.35 -4.34 15.82
CA GLN A 76 9.08 -5.37 16.57
C GLN A 76 10.41 -5.73 15.90
N LYS A 77 10.42 -5.87 14.57
CA LYS A 77 11.62 -6.31 13.84
C LYS A 77 12.62 -5.20 13.60
N TYR A 78 12.14 -4.02 13.19
CA TYR A 78 12.99 -2.93 12.71
C TYR A 78 13.10 -1.77 13.71
N GLY A 79 12.33 -1.82 14.79
CA GLY A 79 12.28 -0.80 15.83
C GLY A 79 11.31 0.34 15.52
N HIS A 80 10.84 1.00 16.58
CA HIS A 80 9.86 2.10 16.51
C HIS A 80 10.25 3.22 15.55
N LYS A 81 11.55 3.57 15.46
CA LYS A 81 12.06 4.62 14.56
C LYS A 81 11.84 4.34 13.07
N LYS A 82 11.47 3.10 12.70
CA LYS A 82 11.19 2.70 11.32
C LYS A 82 9.71 2.75 10.96
N ILE A 83 8.83 3.05 11.92
CA ILE A 83 7.43 3.40 11.64
C ILE A 83 7.41 4.79 11.01
N SER A 84 7.43 4.82 9.69
CA SER A 84 7.33 6.05 8.91
C SER A 84 5.93 6.65 8.98
N LEU A 85 5.81 7.94 8.66
CA LEU A 85 4.52 8.62 8.54
C LEU A 85 3.56 7.89 7.59
N ASN A 86 4.08 7.30 6.50
CA ASN A 86 3.27 6.55 5.55
C ASN A 86 2.70 5.25 6.15
N LEU A 87 3.48 4.57 6.98
CA LEU A 87 3.03 3.37 7.69
C LEU A 87 1.96 3.69 8.74
N HIS A 88 2.10 4.83 9.43
CA HIS A 88 1.08 5.35 10.31
C HIS A 88 -0.20 5.76 9.55
N LEU A 89 -0.04 6.46 8.42
CA LEU A 89 -1.16 6.87 7.57
C LEU A 89 -1.99 5.68 7.07
N CYS A 90 -1.36 4.52 6.84
CA CYS A 90 -2.08 3.30 6.47
C CYS A 90 -3.15 2.91 7.49
N LEU A 91 -2.98 3.23 8.78
CA LEU A 91 -3.97 2.95 9.81
C LEU A 91 -5.20 3.90 9.70
N HIS A 92 -5.01 5.10 9.18
CA HIS A 92 -6.11 6.06 9.00
C HIS A 92 -6.91 5.84 7.71
N ILE A 93 -6.41 5.01 6.77
CA ILE A 93 -7.11 4.68 5.52
C ILE A 93 -8.50 4.08 5.78
N TYR A 94 -8.67 3.32 6.87
CA TYR A 94 -9.97 2.75 7.24
C TYR A 94 -10.99 3.85 7.54
N GLU A 95 -10.62 4.86 8.32
CA GLU A 95 -11.47 6.00 8.66
C GLU A 95 -11.81 6.82 7.41
N CYS A 96 -10.82 7.10 6.56
CA CYS A 96 -11.03 7.78 5.29
C CYS A 96 -12.02 7.05 4.37
N LEU A 97 -11.97 5.71 4.34
CA LEU A 97 -12.87 4.91 3.52
C LEU A 97 -14.32 4.94 4.01
N LEU A 98 -14.53 5.07 5.31
CA LEU A 98 -15.86 5.21 5.90
C LEU A 98 -16.49 6.56 5.56
N ASP A 99 -15.69 7.63 5.66
CA ASP A 99 -16.21 8.99 5.54
C ASP A 99 -16.38 9.44 4.08
N TYR A 100 -15.51 9.01 3.16
CA TYR A 100 -15.42 9.60 1.82
C TYR A 100 -15.55 8.60 0.66
N ARG A 101 -15.93 7.36 0.95
CA ARG A 101 -16.16 6.29 -0.04
C ARG A 101 -14.83 5.74 -0.65
N PRO A 102 -14.81 4.98 -1.79
CA PRO A 102 -13.65 4.17 -2.15
C PRO A 102 -12.37 4.99 -2.36
N ILE A 103 -11.21 4.36 -2.13
CA ILE A 103 -9.89 5.01 -2.10
C ILE A 103 -9.61 5.87 -3.35
N SER A 104 -10.15 5.47 -4.50
CA SER A 104 -10.00 6.22 -5.76
C SER A 104 -10.50 7.66 -5.68
N SER A 105 -11.47 7.96 -4.82
CA SER A 105 -12.00 9.32 -4.62
C SER A 105 -10.98 10.26 -3.98
N PHE A 106 -9.96 9.70 -3.32
CA PHE A 106 -8.93 10.44 -2.58
C PHE A 106 -7.56 10.47 -3.27
N TRP A 107 -7.38 9.76 -4.36
CA TRP A 107 -6.09 9.73 -5.04
C TRP A 107 -5.76 11.09 -5.64
N CYS A 108 -4.50 11.52 -5.43
CA CYS A 108 -3.96 12.71 -6.07
C CYS A 108 -3.87 12.59 -7.60
N PHE A 109 -4.15 11.42 -8.18
CA PHE A 109 -4.05 11.18 -9.63
C PHE A 109 -4.77 12.24 -10.48
N SER A 110 -5.98 12.65 -10.09
CA SER A 110 -6.72 13.70 -10.81
C SER A 110 -6.01 15.05 -10.74
N PHE A 111 -5.44 15.39 -9.57
CA PHE A 111 -4.66 16.61 -9.37
C PHE A 111 -3.32 16.57 -10.12
N GLU A 112 -2.58 15.46 -10.05
CA GLU A 112 -1.32 15.26 -10.77
C GLU A 112 -1.53 15.35 -12.30
N LYS A 113 -2.62 14.76 -12.80
CA LYS A 113 -3.00 14.90 -14.21
C LYS A 113 -3.29 16.36 -14.58
N MET A 114 -3.99 17.10 -13.73
CA MET A 114 -4.25 18.54 -13.95
C MET A 114 -2.97 19.36 -13.90
N ASN A 115 -2.05 19.08 -12.98
CA ASN A 115 -0.75 19.75 -12.91
C ASN A 115 0.06 19.52 -14.20
N GLY A 116 0.02 18.29 -14.74
CA GLY A 116 0.63 17.98 -16.03
C GLY A 116 0.02 18.74 -17.22
N ILE A 117 -1.30 18.99 -17.20
CA ILE A 117 -1.97 19.82 -18.22
C ILE A 117 -1.58 21.30 -18.05
N LEU A 118 -1.47 21.77 -16.80
CA LEU A 118 -1.19 23.16 -16.47
C LEU A 118 0.31 23.51 -16.51
N GLY A 119 1.20 22.52 -16.59
CA GLY A 119 2.65 22.70 -16.65
C GLY A 119 3.29 23.23 -15.36
N ILE A 120 2.67 22.94 -14.21
CA ILE A 120 3.11 23.36 -12.86
C ILE A 120 3.88 22.26 -12.13
#